data_AF-A0A7W0FLM1-F1
#
_entry.id   AF-A0A7W0FLM1-F1
#
_cell.length_a   1.000
_cell.length_b   1.000
_cell.length_c   1.000
_cell.angle_alpha   90.00
_cell.angle_beta   90.00
_cell.angle_gamma   90.00
#
_symmetry.space_group_name_H-M   'P 1'
#
loop_
_entity.id
_entity.type
_entity.pdbx_description
1 polymer ?
#
loop_
_entity_poly.entity_id
_entity_poly.type
_entity_poly.pdbx_seq_one_letter_code
_entity_poly.pdbx_strand_id
1 'polypeptide(L)' 'MADHRIKKHPILPIPTKNEISFSWQGKTLSAHEEETIASALYANGIKIFGHHHKDKSPLGIFCANGQCSQCMVIADGLPV' A
#
# COMPACT_ATOMS: atom_id res chain seq x y z
N MET A 1 12.33 -9.48 4.81
CA MET A 1 11.30 -8.69 4.12
C MET A 1 11.74 -7.25 4.10
N ALA A 2 11.56 -6.52 3.00
CA ALA A 2 11.96 -5.12 2.94
C ALA A 2 10.93 -4.30 3.73
N ASP A 3 11.40 -3.57 4.74
CA ASP A 3 10.60 -2.64 5.54
C ASP A 3 10.93 -1.21 5.10
N HIS A 4 10.05 -0.63 4.28
CA HIS A 4 10.21 0.72 3.72
C HIS A 4 9.57 1.81 4.59
N ARG A 5 9.27 1.53 5.87
CA ARG A 5 8.65 2.50 6.76
C ARG A 5 9.65 3.55 7.25
N ILE A 6 9.15 4.75 7.48
CA ILE A 6 9.92 5.84 8.08
C ILE A 6 10.11 5.55 9.58
N LYS A 7 11.34 5.29 10.01
CA LYS A 7 11.68 5.01 11.42
C LYS A 7 12.06 6.26 12.21
N LYS A 8 12.37 7.35 11.51
CA LYS A 8 12.74 8.64 12.08
C LYS A 8 12.33 9.74 11.13
N HIS A 9 11.66 10.77 11.65
CA HIS A 9 11.29 11.95 10.89
C HIS A 9 11.82 13.19 11.62
N PRO A 10 12.36 14.21 10.93
CA PRO A 10 13.10 15.30 11.56
C PRO A 10 12.23 16.28 12.39
N ILE A 11 10.92 16.29 12.15
CA ILE A 11 9.97 17.24 12.78
C ILE A 11 8.86 16.49 13.53
N LEU A 12 8.12 15.64 12.83
CA LEU A 12 7.02 14.85 13.39
C LEU A 12 7.48 13.60 14.15
N PRO A 13 6.82 13.23 15.27
CA PRO A 13 7.01 11.94 15.91
C PRO A 13 6.46 10.80 15.05
N ILE A 14 7.05 9.62 15.17
CA ILE A 14 6.52 8.41 14.52
C ILE A 14 5.40 7.84 15.39
N PRO A 15 4.17 7.70 14.88
CA PRO A 15 3.08 7.14 15.65
C PRO A 15 3.31 5.64 15.89
N THR A 16 3.10 5.20 17.12
CA THR A 16 3.08 3.77 17.47
C THR A 16 1.70 3.23 17.11
N LYS A 17 1.66 2.19 16.27
CA LYS A 17 0.43 1.51 15.88
C LYS A 17 0.61 0.01 16.02
N ASN A 18 -0.48 -0.69 16.32
CA ASN A 18 -0.45 -2.14 16.37
C ASN A 18 -0.23 -2.71 14.98
N GLU A 19 0.56 -3.77 14.91
CA GLU A 19 0.78 -4.52 13.67
C GLU A 19 -0.38 -5.50 13.46
N ILE A 20 -0.89 -5.54 12.23
CA ILE A 20 -1.91 -6.48 11.79
C ILE A 20 -1.40 -7.24 10.58
N SER A 21 -1.96 -8.43 10.35
CA SER A 21 -1.66 -9.25 9.17
C SER A 21 -2.80 -9.20 8.17
N PHE A 22 -2.46 -9.16 6.87
CA PHE A 22 -3.42 -9.27 5.78
C PHE A 22 -2.84 -10.14 4.64
N SER A 23 -3.69 -10.58 3.71
CA SER A 23 -3.27 -11.38 2.55
C SER A 23 -3.21 -10.53 1.29
N TRP A 24 -2.13 -10.67 0.52
CA TRP A 24 -1.97 -10.08 -0.80
C TRP A 24 -1.46 -11.14 -1.77
N GLN A 25 -2.26 -11.48 -2.79
CA GLN A 25 -1.91 -12.47 -3.81
C GLN A 25 -1.40 -13.80 -3.21
N GLY A 26 -2.06 -14.28 -2.15
CA GLY A 26 -1.70 -15.52 -1.46
C GLY A 26 -0.51 -15.42 -0.49
N LYS A 27 0.04 -14.22 -0.27
CA LYS A 27 1.12 -13.97 0.71
C LYS A 27 0.59 -13.20 1.90
N THR A 28 0.93 -13.64 3.10
CA THR A 28 0.68 -12.87 4.32
C THR A 28 1.69 -11.73 4.41
N LEU A 29 1.19 -10.51 4.60
CA LEU A 29 1.95 -9.27 4.77
C LEU A 29 1.56 -8.58 6.07
N SER A 30 2.46 -7.73 6.56
CA SER A 30 2.22 -6.89 7.75
C SER A 30 1.75 -5.49 7.37
N ALA A 31 0.82 -4.94 8.16
CA ALA A 31 0.36 -3.55 8.08
C ALA A 31 0.22 -2.96 9.49
N HIS A 32 -0.03 -1.66 9.59
CA HIS A 32 -0.45 -1.04 10.85
C HIS A 32 -1.97 -0.81 10.88
N GLU A 33 -2.58 -0.81 12.06
CA GLU A 33 -4.02 -0.48 12.19
C GLU A 33 -4.37 0.89 11.57
N GLU A 34 -5.53 0.96 10.90
CA GLU A 34 -6.02 2.15 10.19
C GLU A 34 -5.09 2.68 9.08
N GLU A 35 -4.11 1.89 8.64
CA GLU A 35 -3.28 2.21 7.49
C GLU A 35 -4.07 1.97 6.19
N THR A 36 -3.83 2.79 5.17
CA THR A 36 -4.40 2.56 3.84
C THR A 36 -3.71 1.36 3.16
N ILE A 37 -4.47 0.61 2.36
CA ILE A 37 -3.94 -0.57 1.61
C ILE A 37 -2.71 -0.18 0.80
N ALA A 38 -2.78 0.97 0.10
CA ALA A 38 -1.67 1.47 -0.70
C ALA A 38 -0.38 1.66 0.12
N SER A 39 -0.47 2.29 1.29
CA SER A 39 0.68 2.50 2.19
C SER A 39 1.25 1.17 2.70
N ALA A 40 0.38 0.23 3.11
CA ALA A 40 0.79 -1.08 3.57
C ALA A 40 1.55 -1.89 2.49
N LEU A 41 1.05 -1.89 1.25
CA LEU A 41 1.74 -2.54 0.12
C LEU A 41 3.11 -1.91 -0.13
N TYR A 42 3.19 -0.58 -0.10
CA TYR A 42 4.45 0.14 -0.30
C TYR A 42 5.47 -0.14 0.80
N ALA A 43 5.02 -0.21 2.07
CA ALA A 43 5.85 -0.59 3.20
C ALA A 43 6.49 -1.97 3.01
N ASN A 44 5.74 -2.90 2.40
CA ASN A 44 6.20 -4.25 2.03
C ASN A 44 6.98 -4.31 0.70
N GLY A 45 7.28 -3.16 0.08
CA GLY A 45 8.06 -3.07 -1.16
C GLY A 45 7.27 -3.31 -2.45
N ILE A 46 5.95 -3.41 -2.36
CA ILE A 46 5.07 -3.57 -3.52
C ILE A 46 4.67 -2.17 -4.00
N LYS A 47 5.15 -1.78 -5.17
CA LYS A 47 4.93 -0.45 -5.75
C LYS A 47 3.99 -0.45 -6.95
N ILE A 48 3.83 -1.62 -7.57
CA ILE A 48 2.99 -1.85 -8.75
C ILE A 48 1.79 -2.67 -8.30
N PHE A 49 0.60 -2.08 -8.37
CA PHE A 49 -0.65 -2.70 -7.94
C PHE A 49 -1.39 -3.33 -9.12
N GLY A 50 -1.08 -2.88 -10.33
CA GLY A 50 -1.63 -3.41 -11.57
C GLY A 50 -0.93 -2.81 -12.78
N HIS A 51 -1.50 -3.04 -13.96
CA HIS A 51 -1.02 -2.45 -15.21
C HIS A 51 -2.19 -1.91 -16.01
N HIS A 52 -1.99 -0.77 -16.64
CA HIS A 52 -3.01 -0.12 -17.45
C HIS A 52 -3.39 -1.00 -18.66
N HIS A 53 -4.68 -1.08 -18.98
CA HIS A 53 -5.18 -2.07 -19.94
C HIS A 53 -4.65 -1.84 -21.36
N LYS A 54 -4.45 -0.56 -21.75
CA LYS A 54 -4.08 -0.14 -23.11
C LYS A 54 -2.59 -0.35 -23.43
N ASP A 55 -1.72 0.12 -22.55
CA ASP A 55 -0.28 0.23 -22.81
C ASP A 55 0.60 -0.56 -21.83
N LYS A 56 -0.02 -1.24 -20.86
CA LYS A 56 0.66 -2.04 -19.84
C LYS A 56 1.60 -1.23 -18.96
N SER A 57 1.44 0.09 -18.90
CA SER A 57 2.18 0.92 -17.94
C SER A 57 1.84 0.51 -16.50
N PRO A 58 2.82 0.54 -15.57
CA PRO A 58 2.58 0.16 -14.19
C PRO A 58 1.66 1.17 -13.49
N LEU A 59 0.70 0.67 -12.72
CA LEU A 59 -0.20 1.46 -11.88
C LEU A 59 0.19 1.28 -10.40
N GLY A 60 0.19 2.36 -9.64
CA GLY A 60 0.57 2.35 -8.23
C GLY A 60 0.25 3.67 -7.52
N ILE A 61 0.96 3.96 -6.44
CA ILE A 61 0.77 5.22 -5.71
C ILE A 61 1.22 6.41 -6.58
N PHE A 62 0.27 7.31 -6.86
CA PHE A 62 0.52 8.58 -7.53
C PHE A 62 0.00 9.77 -6.71
N CYS A 63 -1.33 9.91 -6.59
CA CYS A 63 -1.95 11.05 -5.89
C CYS A 63 -1.97 10.93 -4.36
N ALA A 64 -1.89 9.71 -3.82
CA ALA A 64 -2.04 9.39 -2.40
C ALA A 64 -3.33 9.95 -1.73
N ASN A 65 -4.37 10.26 -2.50
CA ASN A 65 -5.63 10.84 -2.00
C ASN A 65 -6.91 10.21 -2.60
N GLY A 66 -6.78 9.14 -3.39
CA GLY A 66 -7.90 8.37 -3.94
C GLY A 66 -8.55 8.93 -5.21
N GLN A 67 -8.04 9.99 -5.83
CA GLN A 67 -8.69 10.62 -7.00
C GLN A 67 -8.29 10.03 -8.37
N CYS A 68 -7.08 9.47 -8.50
CA CYS A 68 -6.51 9.12 -9.81
C CYS A 68 -6.72 7.66 -10.27
N SER A 69 -7.38 6.83 -9.45
CA SER A 69 -7.62 5.39 -9.66
C SER A 69 -6.37 4.50 -9.90
N GLN A 70 -5.16 5.05 -9.91
CA GLN A 70 -3.94 4.26 -10.12
C GLN A 70 -3.65 3.28 -8.99
N CYS A 71 -4.17 3.55 -7.79
CA CYS A 71 -4.01 2.68 -6.64
C CYS A 71 -5.16 1.67 -6.44
N MET A 72 -6.09 1.57 -7.39
CA MET A 72 -7.26 0.71 -7.26
C MET A 72 -6.86 -0.77 -7.18
N VAL A 73 -7.42 -1.48 -6.22
CA VAL A 73 -7.21 -2.93 -6.03
C VAL A 73 -8.54 -3.63 -5.74
N ILE A 74 -8.54 -4.96 -5.81
CA ILE A 74 -9.67 -5.77 -5.32
C ILE A 74 -9.34 -6.24 -3.91
N ALA A 75 -10.09 -5.73 -2.93
CA ALA A 75 -10.05 -6.16 -1.55
C ALA A 75 -11.33 -6.93 -1.24
N ASP A 76 -11.20 -8.20 -0.85
CA ASP A 76 -12.33 -9.07 -0.49
C ASP A 76 -13.46 -9.09 -1.54
N GLY A 77 -13.08 -9.06 -2.82
CA GLY A 77 -14.02 -9.07 -3.95
C GLY A 77 -14.56 -7.69 -4.36
N LEU A 78 -14.19 -6.61 -3.66
CA LEU A 78 -14.65 -5.25 -3.93
C LEU A 78 -13.54 -4.35 -4.47
N PRO A 79 -13.82 -3.50 -5.47
CA PRO A 79 -12.87 -2.48 -5.91
C PRO A 79 -12.78 -1.35 -4.88
N VAL A 80 -11.57 -1.02 -4.45
CA VAL A 80 -11.25 0.03 -3.48
C VAL A 80 -10.08 0.91 -3.92
#